data_AF-A0A1V5NEG3-F1
#
_entry.id   AF-A0A1V5NEG3-F1
#
_cell.length_a   1.000
_cell.length_b   1.000
_cell.length_c   1.000
_cell.angle_alpha   90.00
_cell.angle_beta   90.00
_cell.angle_gamma   90.00
#
_symmetry.space_group_name_H-M   'P 1'
#
loop_
_entity.id
_entity.type
_entity.pdbx_description
1 polymer ?
#
loop_
_entity_poly.entity_id
_entity_poly.type
_entity_poly.pdbx_seq_one_letter_code
_entity_poly.pdbx_strand_id
1 'polypeptide(L)'
;MSVKLVIKDKSDIFKQLTAKRIDRVLFSMANDIQNLAKIKAPHLQGHLQSSIIAMRKPGKKAWMVEANMEYAKFQEFGGDKKRTVKNYTTPGTGKLYLTNSGKQVAKNALLYIKKELNAGF
;
A
#
# COMPACT_ATOMS: atom_id res chain seq x y z
N MET A 1 -9.55 -55.98 16.22
CA MET A 1 -8.48 -54.95 16.23
C MET A 1 -9.09 -53.62 15.84
N SER A 2 -9.05 -52.61 16.71
CA SER A 2 -9.51 -51.25 16.38
C SER A 2 -8.34 -50.41 15.87
N VAL A 3 -8.40 -49.99 14.61
CA VAL A 3 -7.40 -49.07 14.04
C VAL A 3 -7.70 -47.66 14.54
N LYS A 4 -6.78 -47.08 15.32
CA LYS A 4 -6.86 -45.67 15.75
C LYS A 4 -6.45 -44.78 14.57
N LEU A 5 -7.43 -44.09 13.99
CA LEU A 5 -7.21 -43.12 12.91
C LEU A 5 -6.68 -41.82 13.52
N VAL A 6 -5.37 -41.59 13.41
CA VAL A 6 -4.74 -40.35 13.88
C VAL A 6 -4.77 -39.32 12.75
N ILE A 7 -5.78 -38.45 12.77
CA ILE A 7 -5.85 -37.32 11.85
C ILE A 7 -4.82 -36.27 12.31
N LYS A 8 -3.73 -36.10 11.56
CA LYS A 8 -2.79 -35.00 11.78
C LYS A 8 -3.37 -33.72 11.19
N ASP A 9 -3.99 -32.89 12.02
CA ASP A 9 -4.43 -31.57 11.60
C ASP A 9 -3.21 -30.69 11.26
N LYS A 10 -3.18 -30.19 10.02
CA LYS A 10 -2.15 -29.25 9.51
C LYS A 10 -2.73 -27.84 9.32
N SER A 11 -3.94 -27.58 9.81
CA SER A 11 -4.65 -26.31 9.64
C SER A 11 -3.85 -25.13 10.16
N ASP A 12 -3.15 -25.27 11.28
CA ASP A 12 -2.36 -24.18 11.85
C ASP A 12 -1.10 -23.86 11.04
N ILE A 13 -0.42 -24.89 10.51
CA ILE A 13 0.71 -24.70 9.60
C ILE A 13 0.23 -23.99 8.33
N PHE A 14 -0.91 -24.42 7.79
CA PHE A 14 -1.52 -23.77 6.62
C PHE A 14 -1.87 -22.30 6.90
N LYS A 15 -2.51 -21.98 8.03
CA LYS A 15 -2.82 -20.60 8.42
C LYS A 15 -1.57 -19.74 8.50
N GLN A 16 -0.50 -20.24 9.12
CA GLN A 16 0.76 -19.51 9.26
C GLN A 16 1.43 -19.26 7.90
N LEU A 17 1.48 -20.27 7.04
CA LEU A 17 2.06 -20.14 5.69
C LEU A 17 1.26 -19.16 4.84
N THR A 18 -0.06 -19.26 4.86
CA THR A 18 -0.96 -18.34 4.14
C THR A 18 -0.80 -16.91 4.64
N ALA A 19 -0.72 -16.70 5.95
CA ALA A 19 -0.48 -15.37 6.52
C ALA A 19 0.85 -14.77 6.06
N LYS A 20 1.93 -15.56 6.03
CA LYS A 20 3.25 -15.13 5.52
C LYS A 20 3.19 -14.77 4.03
N ARG A 21 2.48 -15.53 3.21
CA ARG A 21 2.32 -15.25 1.78
C ARG A 21 1.53 -13.97 1.54
N ILE A 22 0.40 -13.80 2.22
CA ILE A 22 -0.40 -12.56 2.15
C ILE A 22 0.46 -11.36 2.57
N ASP A 23 1.27 -11.50 3.61
CA ASP A 23 2.14 -10.43 4.07
C ASP A 23 3.19 -10.01 3.03
N ARG A 24 3.77 -10.97 2.29
CA ARG A 24 4.67 -10.71 1.17
C ARG A 24 3.96 -10.01 0.01
N VAL A 25 2.76 -10.47 -0.36
CA VAL A 25 1.92 -9.81 -1.37
C VAL A 25 1.70 -8.34 -1.00
N LEU A 26 1.27 -8.08 0.24
CA LEU A 26 1.01 -6.73 0.71
C LEU A 26 2.27 -5.86 0.75
N PHE A 27 3.41 -6.44 1.11
CA PHE A 27 4.71 -5.76 1.06
C PHE A 27 5.08 -5.35 -0.37
N SER A 28 5.00 -6.28 -1.33
CA SER A 28 5.28 -5.98 -2.74
C SER A 28 4.35 -4.91 -3.29
N MET A 29 3.05 -4.99 -2.98
CA MET A 29 2.09 -3.97 -3.39
C MET A 29 2.42 -2.60 -2.77
N ALA A 30 2.81 -2.53 -1.50
CA ALA A 30 3.19 -1.28 -0.86
C ALA A 30 4.43 -0.64 -1.50
N ASN A 31 5.44 -1.42 -1.85
CA ASN A 31 6.62 -0.93 -2.55
C ASN A 31 6.29 -0.41 -3.95
N ASP A 32 5.41 -1.11 -4.68
CA ASP A 32 4.98 -0.65 -6.01
C ASP A 32 4.14 0.63 -5.92
N ILE A 33 3.29 0.77 -4.90
CA ILE A 33 2.58 2.03 -4.62
C ILE A 33 3.59 3.15 -4.35
N GLN A 34 4.61 2.90 -3.52
CA GLN A 34 5.67 3.88 -3.25
C GLN A 34 6.40 4.28 -4.52
N ASN A 35 6.82 3.33 -5.36
CA ASN A 35 7.55 3.61 -6.60
C ASN A 35 6.68 4.38 -7.60
N LEU A 36 5.43 3.95 -7.78
CA LEU A 36 4.48 4.59 -8.69
C LEU A 36 4.13 6.00 -8.22
N ALA A 37 3.99 6.19 -6.91
CA ALA A 37 3.89 7.51 -6.34
C ALA A 37 5.16 8.32 -6.68
N LYS A 38 6.36 7.89 -6.30
CA LYS A 38 7.61 8.62 -6.61
C LYS A 38 7.73 9.05 -8.08
N ILE A 39 7.38 8.18 -9.03
CA ILE A 39 7.39 8.51 -10.47
C ILE A 39 6.42 9.65 -10.80
N LYS A 40 5.21 9.62 -10.22
CA LYS A 40 4.18 10.63 -10.42
C LYS A 40 4.41 11.92 -9.62
N ALA A 41 5.31 11.91 -8.64
CA ALA A 41 5.62 13.10 -7.88
C ALA A 41 6.42 14.08 -8.76
N PRO A 42 6.03 15.37 -8.81
CA PRO A 42 6.70 16.36 -9.63
C PRO A 42 8.17 16.52 -9.20
N HIS A 43 9.07 16.46 -10.19
CA HIS A 43 10.52 16.51 -9.99
C HIS A 43 11.01 17.87 -9.47
N LEU A 44 10.22 18.92 -9.65
CA LEU A 44 10.58 20.32 -9.34
C LEU A 44 10.35 20.73 -7.88
N GLN A 45 9.68 19.90 -7.07
CA GLN A 45 9.52 20.14 -5.64
C GLN A 45 10.32 19.10 -4.87
N GLY A 46 11.61 19.41 -4.73
CA GLY A 46 12.57 18.60 -3.99
C GLY A 46 12.02 18.21 -2.63
N HIS A 47 12.29 16.96 -2.24
CA HIS A 47 11.88 16.28 -1.01
C HIS A 47 10.62 15.40 -1.09
N LEU A 48 9.64 15.63 -2.00
CA LEU A 48 8.44 14.77 -2.05
C LEU A 48 8.73 13.32 -2.39
N GLN A 49 9.52 13.10 -3.44
CA GLN A 49 9.89 11.75 -3.84
C GLN A 49 10.61 11.00 -2.72
N SER A 50 11.54 11.66 -2.01
CA SER A 50 12.27 11.05 -0.90
C SER A 50 11.40 10.81 0.34
N SER A 51 10.32 11.59 0.51
CA SER A 51 9.43 11.46 1.68
C SER A 51 8.43 10.32 1.61
N ILE A 52 8.17 9.79 0.41
CA ILE A 52 7.22 8.70 0.23
C ILE A 52 7.86 7.39 0.67
N ILE A 53 7.33 6.82 1.73
CA ILE A 53 7.83 5.60 2.36
C ILE A 53 6.72 4.55 2.46
N ALA A 54 7.03 3.31 2.11
CA ALA A 54 6.23 2.16 2.47
C ALA A 54 6.67 1.67 3.86
N MET A 55 5.72 1.51 4.78
CA MET A 55 6.00 1.06 6.14
C MET A 55 4.92 0.12 6.67
N ARG A 56 5.30 -0.66 7.67
CA ARG A 56 4.35 -1.42 8.49
C ARG A 56 3.49 -0.44 9.28
N LYS A 57 2.17 -0.62 9.24
CA LYS A 57 1.28 0.14 10.11
C LYS A 57 1.43 -0.36 11.56
N PRO A 58 1.81 0.49 12.52
CA PRO A 58 1.92 0.09 13.91
C PRO A 58 0.62 -0.52 14.43
N GLY A 59 0.70 -1.64 15.14
CA GLY A 59 -0.45 -2.32 15.72
C GLY A 59 -1.40 -3.03 14.74
N LYS A 60 -1.10 -3.06 13.43
CA LYS A 60 -1.89 -3.79 12.43
C LYS A 60 -1.00 -4.66 11.56
N LYS A 61 -1.49 -5.84 11.16
CA LYS A 61 -0.86 -6.68 10.11
C LYS A 61 -1.13 -6.09 8.72
N ALA A 62 -0.77 -4.82 8.53
CA ALA A 62 -1.03 -4.07 7.31
C ALA A 62 0.21 -3.27 6.92
N TRP A 63 0.36 -3.08 5.63
CA TRP A 63 1.32 -2.15 5.04
C TRP A 63 0.61 -0.85 4.69
N MET A 64 1.31 0.27 4.83
CA MET A 64 0.83 1.60 4.47
C MET A 64 1.91 2.35 3.72
N VAL A 65 1.49 3.29 2.87
CA VAL A 65 2.39 4.23 2.20
C VAL A 65 2.02 5.63 2.66
N GLU A 66 2.99 6.35 3.18
CA GLU A 66 2.83 7.73 3.64
C GLU A 66 3.92 8.63 3.06
N ALA A 67 3.67 9.94 3.03
CA ALA A 67 4.65 10.94 2.67
C ALA A 67 4.98 11.75 3.93
N ASN A 68 6.14 11.50 4.54
CA ASN A 68 6.59 12.20 5.74
C ASN A 68 7.33 13.49 5.37
N MET A 69 6.58 14.55 5.09
CA MET A 69 7.14 15.90 5.22
C MET A 69 6.18 16.85 5.89
N GLU A 70 6.80 17.81 6.55
CA GLU A 70 6.17 19.04 6.99
C GLU A 70 5.89 19.92 5.76
N TYR A 71 4.74 19.72 5.10
CA TYR A 71 4.42 20.44 3.87
C TYR A 71 3.80 21.80 4.13
N ALA A 72 4.41 22.83 3.56
CA ALA A 72 3.80 24.13 3.37
C ALA A 72 2.55 24.00 2.47
N LYS A 73 1.44 24.52 3.00
CA LYS A 73 0.06 24.50 2.49
C LYS A 73 -0.02 25.02 1.04
N PHE A 74 -0.23 24.15 0.06
CA PHE A 74 -0.93 24.58 -1.15
C PHE A 74 -2.43 24.46 -0.95
N GLN A 75 -3.10 25.60 -1.11
CA GLN A 75 -4.53 25.78 -0.91
C GLN A 75 -5.24 25.54 -2.25
N GLU A 76 -5.69 24.32 -2.51
CA GLU A 76 -6.77 24.14 -3.49
C GLU A 76 -8.04 24.71 -2.87
N PHE A 77 -8.36 25.95 -3.21
CA PHE A 77 -9.68 26.50 -2.93
C PHE A 77 -10.69 25.64 -3.69
N GLY A 78 -11.53 24.90 -2.97
CA GLY A 78 -12.75 24.40 -3.57
C GLY A 78 -13.47 25.59 -4.20
N GLY A 79 -13.98 25.47 -5.43
CA GLY A 79 -14.62 26.55 -6.20
C GLY A 79 -15.83 27.22 -5.54
N ASP A 80 -16.10 26.92 -4.27
CA ASP A 80 -17.04 27.59 -3.39
C ASP A 80 -16.43 28.91 -2.91
N LYS A 81 -17.17 30.02 -3.00
CA LYS A 81 -16.79 31.37 -2.51
C LYS A 81 -16.35 31.43 -1.02
N LYS A 82 -16.41 30.32 -0.28
CA LYS A 82 -16.17 30.21 1.16
C LYS A 82 -14.70 29.96 1.55
N ARG A 83 -13.74 29.97 0.62
CA ARG A 83 -12.28 29.83 0.88
C ARG A 83 -11.92 28.75 1.91
N THR A 84 -12.72 27.68 2.00
CA THR A 84 -12.55 26.66 3.04
C THR A 84 -11.65 25.56 2.48
N VAL A 85 -10.48 25.37 3.10
CA VAL A 85 -9.51 24.34 2.70
C VAL A 85 -10.11 22.97 3.03
N LYS A 86 -10.57 22.24 2.01
CA LYS A 86 -11.16 20.90 2.18
C LYS A 86 -10.13 19.78 2.09
N ASN A 87 -9.02 19.97 1.36
CA ASN A 87 -7.96 18.97 1.20
C ASN A 87 -6.60 19.64 0.96
N TYR A 88 -5.54 19.07 1.54
CA TYR A 88 -4.16 19.49 1.32
C TYR A 88 -3.51 18.61 0.25
N THR A 89 -3.01 19.19 -0.84
CA THR A 89 -2.34 18.47 -1.93
C THR A 89 -1.04 19.19 -2.31
N THR A 90 0.00 18.43 -2.69
CA THR A 90 1.23 19.00 -3.21
C THR A 90 0.97 19.53 -4.63
N PRO A 91 1.44 20.74 -5.00
CA PRO A 91 1.32 21.27 -6.36
C PRO A 91 1.77 20.25 -7.40
N GLY A 92 1.01 20.13 -8.49
CA GLY A 92 1.35 19.20 -9.57
C GLY A 92 1.11 17.72 -9.27
N THR A 93 0.76 17.33 -8.03
CA THR A 93 0.37 15.93 -7.73
C THR A 93 -1.12 15.66 -7.96
N GLY A 94 -1.94 16.71 -7.89
CA GLY A 94 -3.39 16.61 -7.99
C GLY A 94 -4.05 15.96 -6.77
N LYS A 95 -5.39 16.01 -6.74
CA LYS A 95 -6.19 15.48 -5.63
C LYS A 95 -6.06 13.97 -5.48
N LEU A 96 -5.95 13.51 -4.22
CA LEU A 96 -5.91 12.08 -3.85
C LEU A 96 -4.77 11.29 -4.51
N TYR A 97 -3.66 11.95 -4.82
CA TYR A 97 -2.51 11.37 -5.50
C TYR A 97 -2.06 10.00 -4.95
N LEU A 98 -1.80 9.88 -3.63
CA LEU A 98 -1.39 8.61 -3.02
C LEU A 98 -2.49 7.55 -3.12
N THR A 99 -3.74 7.95 -2.90
CA THR A 99 -4.90 7.05 -3.03
C THR A 99 -5.08 6.56 -4.46
N ASN A 100 -4.84 7.40 -5.46
CA ASN A 100 -4.95 7.05 -6.87
C ASN A 100 -3.83 6.07 -7.27
N SER A 101 -2.61 6.26 -6.77
CA SER A 101 -1.51 5.30 -6.89
C SER A 101 -1.86 3.95 -6.25
N GLY A 102 -2.44 3.98 -5.04
CA GLY A 102 -2.95 2.80 -4.35
C GLY A 102 -4.01 2.04 -5.16
N LYS A 103 -5.01 2.76 -5.69
CA LYS A 103 -6.07 2.18 -6.53
C LYS A 103 -5.51 1.54 -7.80
N GLN A 104 -4.50 2.13 -8.41
CA GLN A 104 -3.88 1.59 -9.61
C GLN A 104 -3.18 0.25 -9.34
N VAL A 105 -2.45 0.14 -8.24
CA VAL A 105 -1.82 -1.13 -7.82
C VAL A 105 -2.87 -2.15 -7.37
N ALA A 106 -3.92 -1.71 -6.67
CA ALA A 106 -5.00 -2.58 -6.21
C ALA A 106 -5.77 -3.25 -7.36
N LYS A 107 -5.92 -2.59 -8.52
CA LYS A 107 -6.50 -3.21 -9.73
C LYS A 107 -5.73 -4.46 -10.17
N ASN A 108 -4.44 -4.51 -9.88
CA ASN A 108 -3.55 -5.60 -10.23
C ASN A 108 -3.32 -6.60 -9.08
N ALA A 109 -4.06 -6.50 -7.96
CA ALA A 109 -3.86 -7.32 -6.76
C ALA A 109 -3.82 -8.84 -7.05
N LEU A 110 -4.67 -9.31 -7.98
CA LEU A 110 -4.70 -10.72 -8.38
C LEU A 110 -3.39 -11.18 -9.03
N LEU A 111 -2.66 -10.30 -9.72
CA LEU A 111 -1.36 -10.63 -10.31
C LEU A 111 -0.30 -10.87 -9.24
N TYR A 112 -0.31 -10.09 -8.15
CA TYR A 112 0.60 -10.30 -7.02
C TYR A 112 0.33 -11.62 -6.32
N ILE A 113 -0.95 -11.96 -6.12
CA ILE A 113 -1.34 -13.25 -5.55
C ILE A 113 -0.87 -14.39 -6.45
N LYS A 114 -1.12 -14.31 -7.77
CA LYS A 114 -0.64 -15.31 -8.73
C LYS A 114 0.88 -15.45 -8.72
N LYS A 115 1.62 -14.33 -8.63
CA LYS A 115 3.08 -14.33 -8.56
C LYS A 115 3.59 -15.10 -7.33
N GLU A 116 3.03 -14.85 -6.16
CA GLU A 116 3.42 -15.55 -4.92
C GLU A 116 2.97 -17.02 -4.89
N LEU A 117 1.89 -17.38 -5.59
CA LEU A 117 1.48 -18.77 -5.76
C LEU A 117 2.43 -19.53 -6.70
N ASN A 118 2.88 -18.90 -7.78
CA ASN A 118 3.78 -19.50 -8.77
C ASN A 118 5.24 -19.55 -8.30
N ALA A 119 5.66 -18.66 -7.39
CA ALA A 119 6.98 -18.68 -6.77
C ALA A 119 7.15 -19.82 -5.74
N GLY A 120 6.10 -20.64 -5.54
CA GLY A 120 6.07 -21.76 -4.62
C GLY A 120 5.95 -23.12 -5.32
N PHE A 121 6.89 -23.42 -6.22
CA PHE A 121 7.28 -24.76 -6.67
C PHE A 121 8.80 -24.86 -6.73
#